data_AF-A0A434NGP0-F1
#
_entry.id   AF-A0A434NGP0-F1
#
_cell.length_a   1.000
_cell.length_b   1.000
_cell.length_c   1.000
_cell.angle_alpha   90.00
_cell.angle_beta   90.00
_cell.angle_gamma   90.00
#
_symmetry.space_group_name_H-M   'P 1'
#
loop_
_entity.id
_entity.type
_entity.pdbx_description
1 polymer ?
#
loop_
_entity_poly.entity_id
_entity_poly.type
_entity_poly.pdbx_seq_one_letter_code
_entity_poly.pdbx_strand_id
1 'polypeptide(L)'
;MAAILTFVASRLGISQALASVVAIGVTILVASGAAWGVYAYIKHQGAEEVRDQIQKDNQDAINKGIEASRSFDDCIDGGGVWDFRRQRCSRTSFGPR
;
A
#
# COMPACT_ATOMS: atom_id res chain seq x y z
N MET A 1 42.98 18.85 -1.52
CA MET A 1 41.63 19.32 -1.13
C MET A 1 41.67 20.20 0.12
N ALA A 2 42.21 19.73 1.23
CA ALA A 2 42.31 20.51 2.48
C ALA A 2 43.01 21.88 2.32
N ALA A 3 44.16 21.94 1.63
CA ALA A 3 44.91 23.18 1.43
C ALA A 3 44.17 24.28 0.63
N ILE A 4 43.29 23.87 -0.29
CA ILE A 4 42.49 24.81 -1.11
C ILE A 4 41.37 25.40 -0.25
N LEU A 5 40.75 24.57 0.59
CA LEU A 5 39.69 25.00 1.52
C LEU A 5 40.24 25.99 2.56
N THR A 6 41.44 25.77 3.10
CA THR A 6 42.08 26.72 4.04
C THR A 6 42.46 28.03 3.38
N PHE A 7 42.94 28.03 2.14
CA PHE A 7 43.30 29.24 1.39
C PHE A 7 42.07 30.07 1.01
N VAL A 8 40.96 29.42 0.64
CA VAL A 8 39.70 30.09 0.31
C VAL A 8 39.03 30.65 1.57
N ALA A 9 39.02 29.90 2.68
CA ALA A 9 38.49 30.37 3.95
C ALA A 9 39.26 31.59 4.50
N SER A 10 40.59 31.61 4.38
CA SER A 10 41.41 32.75 4.80
C SER A 10 41.24 33.99 3.91
N ARG A 11 40.99 33.81 2.61
CA ARG A 11 40.71 34.92 1.67
C ARG A 11 39.30 35.49 1.76
N LEU A 12 38.32 34.72 2.23
CA LEU A 12 36.93 35.17 2.39
C LEU A 12 36.65 35.76 3.79
N GLY A 13 37.63 35.77 4.69
CA GLY A 13 37.45 36.26 6.07
C GLY A 13 36.51 35.39 6.91
N ILE A 14 36.16 34.20 6.43
CA ILE A 14 35.27 33.27 7.11
C ILE A 14 36.11 32.53 8.16
N SER A 15 35.83 32.79 9.44
CA SER A 15 36.51 32.07 10.51
C SER A 15 36.29 30.56 10.33
N GLN A 16 37.30 29.74 10.60
CA GLN A 16 37.17 28.27 10.57
C GLN A 16 36.01 27.78 11.45
N ALA A 17 35.65 28.55 12.48
CA ALA A 17 34.47 28.33 13.30
C ALA A 17 33.16 28.45 12.49
N LEU A 18 33.01 29.51 11.69
CA LEU A 18 31.83 29.70 10.83
C LEU A 18 31.70 28.59 9.78
N ALA A 19 32.81 28.20 9.15
CA ALA A 19 32.82 27.09 8.18
C ALA A 19 32.38 25.76 8.82
N SER A 20 32.85 25.48 10.04
CA SER A 20 32.45 24.28 10.81
C SER A 20 30.98 24.29 11.18
N VAL A 21 30.45 25.44 11.62
CA VAL A 21 29.03 25.59 11.97
C VAL A 21 28.14 25.35 10.75
N VAL A 22 28.50 25.91 9.59
CA VAL A 22 27.77 25.69 8.34
C VAL A 22 27.81 24.22 7.93
N ALA A 23 28.98 23.58 8.01
CA ALA A 23 29.12 22.16 7.66
C ALA A 23 28.24 21.26 8.55
N ILE A 24 28.19 21.52 9.87
CA ILE A 24 27.31 20.79 10.80
C ILE A 24 25.84 21.04 10.46
N GLY A 25 25.46 22.30 10.22
CA GLY A 25 24.08 22.66 9.86
C GLY A 25 23.61 21.93 8.59
N VAL A 26 24.44 21.92 7.54
CA VAL A 26 24.16 21.19 6.29
C VAL A 26 24.01 19.70 6.56
N THR A 27 24.88 19.12 7.38
CA THR A 27 24.84 17.68 7.70
C THR A 27 23.54 17.31 8.40
N ILE A 28 23.10 18.11 9.37
CA ILE A 28 21.83 17.90 10.08
C ILE A 28 20.66 17.99 9.11
N LEU A 29 20.61 19.02 8.27
CA LEU A 29 19.54 19.18 7.29
C LEU A 29 19.44 18.01 6.32
N VAL A 30 20.58 17.53 5.80
CA VAL A 30 20.62 16.36 4.92
C VAL A 30 20.14 15.12 5.65
N ALA A 31 20.60 14.88 6.88
CA ALA A 31 20.17 13.72 7.67
C ALA A 31 18.67 13.75 7.98
N SER A 32 18.13 14.90 8.38
CA SER A 32 16.70 15.09 8.64
C SER A 32 15.86 14.91 7.36
N GLY A 33 16.30 15.48 6.24
CA GLY A 33 15.65 15.32 4.95
C GLY A 33 15.62 13.87 4.48
N ALA A 34 16.73 13.14 4.64
CA ALA A 34 16.81 11.73 4.31
C ALA A 34 15.89 10.87 5.19
N ALA A 35 15.89 11.10 6.50
CA ALA A 35 15.01 10.39 7.44
C ALA A 35 13.53 10.62 7.10
N TRP A 36 13.15 11.87 6.82
CA TRP A 36 11.78 12.21 6.40
C TRP A 36 11.41 11.55 5.06
N GLY A 37 12.30 11.61 4.07
CA GLY A 37 12.09 11.01 2.76
C GLY A 37 11.85 9.50 2.83
N VAL A 38 12.65 8.78 3.63
CA VAL A 38 12.47 7.34 3.86
C VAL A 38 11.14 7.05 4.54
N TYR A 39 10.80 7.80 5.60
CA TYR A 39 9.52 7.65 6.29
C TYR A 39 8.32 7.85 5.35
N ALA A 40 8.34 8.92 4.57
CA ALA A 40 7.28 9.22 3.61
C ALA A 40 7.16 8.14 2.54
N TYR A 41 8.29 7.67 2.00
CA TYR A 41 8.32 6.61 0.98
C TYR A 41 7.70 5.31 1.49
N ILE A 42 8.11 4.84 2.67
CA ILE A 42 7.57 3.62 3.27
C ILE A 42 6.06 3.75 3.52
N LYS A 43 5.61 4.90 4.03
CA LYS A 43 4.18 5.13 4.29
C LYS A 43 3.36 5.18 3.01
N HIS A 44 3.86 5.79 1.94
CA HIS A 44 3.18 5.82 0.65
C HIS A 44 3.07 4.43 0.04
N GLN A 45 4.17 3.67 0.00
CA GLN A 45 4.17 2.30 -0.50
C GLN A 45 3.22 1.39 0.31
N GLY A 46 3.26 1.49 1.65
CA GLY A 46 2.35 0.72 2.49
C GLY A 46 0.88 1.11 2.30
N ALA A 47 0.59 2.40 2.06
CA ALA A 47 -0.77 2.84 1.77
C ALA A 47 -1.28 2.34 0.42
N GLU A 48 -0.42 2.29 -0.61
CA GLU A 48 -0.76 1.73 -1.91
C GLU A 48 -1.00 0.22 -1.82
N GLU A 49 -0.12 -0.52 -1.13
CA GLU A 49 -0.26 -1.96 -0.95
C GLU A 49 -1.56 -2.33 -0.22
N VAL A 50 -1.92 -1.60 0.84
CA VAL A 50 -3.19 -1.82 1.55
C VAL A 50 -4.39 -1.47 0.67
N ARG A 51 -4.33 -0.41 -0.14
CA ARG A 51 -5.43 -0.05 -1.06
C ARG A 51 -5.63 -1.11 -2.13
N ASP A 52 -4.55 -1.65 -2.69
CA ASP A 52 -4.61 -2.72 -3.69
C ASP A 52 -5.19 -4.01 -3.10
N GLN A 53 -4.80 -4.37 -1.87
CA GLN A 53 -5.38 -5.51 -1.16
C GLN A 53 -6.88 -5.31 -0.92
N ILE A 54 -7.29 -4.14 -0.40
CA ILE A 54 -8.71 -3.83 -0.18
C ILE A 54 -9.50 -3.89 -1.49
N GLN A 55 -8.95 -3.34 -2.58
CA GLN A 55 -9.62 -3.37 -3.88
C GLN A 55 -9.79 -4.81 -4.39
N LYS A 56 -8.76 -5.64 -4.24
CA LYS A 56 -8.81 -7.05 -4.63
C LYS A 56 -9.84 -7.83 -3.79
N ASP A 57 -9.83 -7.66 -2.48
CA ASP A 57 -10.74 -8.36 -1.57
C ASP A 57 -12.19 -7.95 -1.80
N ASN A 58 -12.44 -6.66 -2.04
CA ASN A 58 -13.77 -6.16 -2.40
C ASN A 58 -14.26 -6.75 -3.73
N GLN A 59 -13.38 -6.81 -4.75
CA GLN A 59 -13.72 -7.39 -6.03
C GLN A 59 -14.01 -8.90 -5.92
N ASP A 60 -13.24 -9.62 -5.12
CA ASP A 60 -13.47 -11.04 -4.83
C ASP A 60 -14.81 -11.26 -4.11
N ALA A 61 -15.15 -10.42 -3.13
CA ALA A 61 -16.43 -10.47 -2.44
C ALA A 61 -17.62 -10.21 -3.39
N ILE A 62 -17.50 -9.23 -4.29
CA ILE A 62 -18.52 -8.96 -5.32
C ILE A 62 -18.69 -10.17 -6.23
N ASN A 63 -17.60 -10.74 -6.73
CA ASN A 63 -17.64 -11.90 -7.61
C ASN A 63 -18.28 -13.10 -6.93
N LYS A 64 -17.93 -13.39 -5.67
CA LYS A 64 -18.55 -14.44 -4.85
C LYS A 64 -20.04 -14.19 -4.64
N GLY A 65 -20.45 -12.94 -4.43
CA GLY A 65 -21.86 -12.56 -4.29
C GLY A 65 -22.66 -12.77 -5.57
N ILE A 66 -22.10 -12.39 -6.73
CA ILE A 66 -22.71 -12.64 -8.05
C ILE A 66 -22.84 -14.14 -8.31
N GLU A 67 -21.78 -14.90 -8.05
CA GLU A 67 -21.78 -16.35 -8.24
C GLU A 67 -22.81 -17.04 -7.33
N ALA A 68 -22.89 -16.64 -6.05
CA ALA A 68 -23.88 -17.14 -5.12
C ALA A 68 -25.32 -16.82 -5.58
N SER A 69 -25.56 -15.60 -6.05
CA SER A 69 -26.88 -15.19 -6.57
C SER A 69 -27.27 -16.01 -7.79
N ARG A 70 -26.36 -16.19 -8.76
CA ARG A 70 -26.59 -17.07 -9.92
C ARG A 70 -26.88 -18.50 -9.50
N SER A 71 -26.10 -19.05 -8.58
CA SER A 71 -26.30 -20.43 -8.11
C SER A 71 -27.64 -20.63 -7.39
N PHE A 72 -28.15 -19.58 -6.73
CA PHE A 72 -29.47 -19.57 -6.13
C PHE A 72 -30.55 -19.55 -7.21
N ASP A 73 -30.47 -18.62 -8.16
CA ASP A 73 -31.43 -18.49 -9.27
C ASP A 73 -31.48 -19.80 -10.08
N ASP A 74 -30.33 -20.35 -10.48
CA ASP A 74 -30.23 -21.63 -11.18
C ASP A 74 -30.88 -22.80 -10.41
N CYS A 75 -30.81 -22.77 -9.07
CA CYS A 75 -31.44 -23.77 -8.23
C CYS A 75 -32.96 -23.67 -8.28
N ILE A 76 -33.49 -22.45 -8.14
CA ILE A 76 -34.93 -22.18 -8.14
C ILE A 76 -35.52 -22.46 -9.52
N ASP A 77 -34.87 -21.98 -10.58
CA ASP A 77 -35.27 -22.21 -11.97
C ASP A 77 -35.23 -23.70 -12.34
N GLY A 78 -34.28 -24.45 -11.76
CA GLY A 78 -34.20 -25.91 -11.87
C GLY A 78 -35.23 -26.69 -11.02
N GLY A 79 -36.11 -26.00 -10.29
CA GLY A 79 -37.10 -26.62 -9.40
C GLY A 79 -36.50 -27.29 -8.16
N GLY A 80 -35.26 -26.93 -7.81
CA GLY A 80 -34.58 -27.40 -6.60
C GLY A 80 -35.01 -26.63 -5.35
N VAL A 81 -34.54 -27.10 -4.19
CA VAL A 81 -34.74 -26.42 -2.91
C VAL A 81 -33.40 -25.92 -2.39
N TRP A 82 -33.30 -24.61 -2.17
CA TRP A 82 -32.08 -23.99 -1.68
C TRP A 82 -31.89 -24.20 -0.17
N ASP A 83 -30.70 -24.69 0.23
CA ASP A 83 -30.27 -24.74 1.63
C ASP A 83 -29.40 -23.52 1.95
N PHE A 84 -29.98 -22.51 2.63
CA PHE A 84 -29.27 -21.30 3.04
C PHE A 84 -28.16 -21.55 4.05
N ARG A 85 -28.27 -22.61 4.88
CA ARG A 85 -27.26 -22.95 5.88
C ARG A 85 -26.02 -23.55 5.23
N ARG A 86 -26.21 -24.34 4.17
CA ARG A 86 -25.11 -24.99 3.42
C ARG A 86 -24.69 -24.21 2.17
N GLN A 87 -25.44 -23.16 1.79
CA GLN A 87 -25.29 -22.40 0.55
C GLN A 87 -25.21 -23.32 -0.68
N ARG A 88 -26.12 -24.29 -0.76
CA ARG A 88 -26.16 -25.27 -1.84
C ARG A 88 -27.58 -25.58 -2.26
N CYS A 89 -27.73 -25.89 -3.54
CA CYS A 89 -28.97 -26.43 -4.06
C CYS A 89 -29.12 -27.90 -3.66
N SER A 90 -30.23 -28.22 -3.00
CA SER A 90 -30.67 -29.60 -2.83
C SER A 90 -31.58 -29.94 -4.00
N ARG A 91 -31.08 -30.75 -4.94
CA ARG A 91 -31.95 -31.38 -5.94
C ARG A 91 -32.71 -32.51 -5.24
N THR A 92 -33.98 -32.28 -4.90
CA THR A 92 -34.94 -33.38 -4.90
C THR A 92 -35.03 -33.86 -6.34
N SER A 93 -34.48 -35.04 -6.63
CA SER A 93 -34.74 -35.70 -7.91
C SER A 93 -36.23 -36.00 -7.99
N PHE A 94 -37.03 -35.08 -8.52
CA PHE A 94 -38.29 -35.48 -9.11
C PHE A 94 -37.90 -36.33 -10.31
N GLY A 95 -38.11 -37.64 -10.18
CA GLY A 95 -37.82 -38.63 -11.21
C GLY A 95 -38.47 -38.28 -12.55
N PRO A 96 -38.09 -38.98 -13.63
CA PRO A 96 -38.57 -38.67 -14.97
C PRO A 96 -40.11 -38.62 -15.00
N ARG A 97 -40.64 -37.58 -15.65
CA ARG A 97 -42.05 -37.51 -16.05
C ARG A 97 -42.31 -38.46 -17.20
#